data_AF-A0A135VZ88-F1
#
_entry.id   AF-A0A135VZ88-F1
#
_cell.length_a   1.000
_cell.length_b   1.000
_cell.length_c   1.000
_cell.angle_alpha   90.00
_cell.angle_beta   90.00
_cell.angle_gamma   90.00
#
_symmetry.space_group_name_H-M   'P 1'
#
loop_
_entity.id
_entity.type
_entity.pdbx_description
1 polymer ?
#
loop_
_entity_poly.entity_id
_entity_poly.type
_entity_poly.pdbx_seq_one_letter_code
_entity_poly.pdbx_strand_id
1 'polypeptide(L)'
;MKEREREKESREKRKRDFISRFHELVKAPIDPSSIYETGETISLVWKTECIAISLVRRLTFPISLSVQVEIFMPIVPTEDMVTRDTDLPSKVIIHMEYLRSLLDASFDLQVIGEECLLVASKDFREIPSPEIIDMLLPPECNFQ
;
A
#
# COMPACT_ATOMS: atom_id res chain seq x y z
N MET A 1 29.39 7.80 -3.18
CA MET A 1 28.73 9.10 -2.91
C MET A 1 27.62 9.38 -3.92
N LYS A 2 27.89 9.35 -5.24
CA LYS A 2 26.88 9.56 -6.30
C LYS A 2 25.70 8.57 -6.30
N GLU A 3 25.91 7.34 -5.87
CA GLU A 3 24.86 6.30 -5.86
C GLU A 3 23.81 6.53 -4.77
N ARG A 4 24.26 6.83 -3.54
CA ARG A 4 23.38 7.22 -2.42
C ARG A 4 22.57 8.49 -2.70
N GLU A 5 23.12 9.42 -3.47
CA GLU A 5 22.40 10.63 -3.89
C GLU A 5 21.28 10.31 -4.88
N ARG A 6 21.52 9.38 -5.83
CA ARG A 6 20.52 8.92 -6.79
C ARG A 6 19.39 8.11 -6.14
N GLU A 7 19.72 7.24 -5.20
CA GLU A 7 18.72 6.49 -4.42
C GLU A 7 17.81 7.43 -3.64
N LYS A 8 18.40 8.43 -2.97
CA LYS A 8 17.66 9.45 -2.24
C LYS A 8 16.74 10.25 -3.15
N GLU A 9 17.24 10.69 -4.31
CA GLU A 9 16.44 11.44 -5.28
C GLU A 9 15.28 10.60 -5.86
N SER A 10 15.54 9.32 -6.15
CA SER A 10 14.52 8.36 -6.60
C SER A 10 13.43 8.13 -5.54
N ARG A 11 13.82 7.99 -4.27
CA ARG A 11 12.87 7.81 -3.16
C ARG A 11 12.01 9.05 -2.94
N GLU A 12 12.61 10.23 -2.97
CA GLU A 12 11.90 11.51 -2.86
C GLU A 12 10.92 11.72 -4.02
N LYS A 13 11.28 11.32 -5.23
CA LYS A 13 10.37 11.35 -6.38
C LYS A 13 9.17 10.43 -6.17
N ARG A 14 9.41 9.16 -5.81
CA ARG A 14 8.34 8.19 -5.53
C ARG A 14 7.39 8.67 -4.44
N LYS A 15 7.93 9.26 -3.37
CA LYS A 15 7.14 9.88 -2.30
C LYS A 15 6.23 10.99 -2.83
N ARG A 16 6.76 11.92 -3.63
CA ARG A 16 5.95 12.99 -4.23
C ARG A 16 4.85 12.45 -5.15
N ASP A 17 5.19 11.46 -5.97
CA ASP A 17 4.24 10.85 -6.91
C ASP A 17 3.09 10.17 -6.16
N PHE A 18 3.41 9.40 -5.10
CA PHE A 18 2.42 8.78 -4.22
C PHE A 18 1.49 9.81 -3.56
N ILE A 19 2.06 10.82 -2.90
CA ILE A 19 1.28 11.86 -2.19
C ILE A 19 0.38 12.62 -3.17
N SER A 20 0.92 12.98 -4.35
CA SER A 20 0.14 13.65 -5.39
C SER A 20 -1.03 12.80 -5.84
N ARG A 21 -0.79 11.51 -6.11
CA ARG A 21 -1.83 10.58 -6.55
C ARG A 21 -2.88 10.35 -5.47
N PHE A 22 -2.46 10.23 -4.21
CA PHE A 22 -3.35 10.09 -3.07
C PHE A 22 -4.31 11.29 -2.98
N HIS A 23 -3.79 12.51 -3.01
CA HIS A 23 -4.60 13.72 -2.93
C HIS A 23 -5.52 13.91 -4.13
N GLU A 24 -5.06 13.55 -5.34
CA GLU A 24 -5.88 13.56 -6.55
C GLU A 24 -7.11 12.65 -6.38
N LEU A 25 -6.89 11.40 -5.96
CA LEU A 25 -7.96 10.42 -5.80
C LEU A 25 -8.94 10.76 -4.67
N VAL A 26 -8.46 11.33 -3.57
CA VAL A 26 -9.34 11.77 -2.47
C VAL A 26 -10.26 12.92 -2.92
N LYS A 27 -9.74 13.85 -3.73
CA LYS A 27 -10.49 15.03 -4.20
C LYS A 27 -11.31 14.79 -5.46
N ALA A 28 -11.00 13.73 -6.22
CA ALA A 28 -11.72 13.41 -7.44
C ALA A 28 -13.20 13.12 -7.13
N PRO A 29 -14.15 13.58 -7.96
CA PRO A 29 -15.54 13.18 -7.83
C PRO A 29 -15.67 11.65 -7.96
N ILE A 30 -16.64 11.07 -7.26
CA ILE A 30 -16.95 9.65 -7.39
C ILE A 30 -17.73 9.46 -8.70
N ASP A 31 -17.18 8.67 -9.63
CA ASP A 31 -17.85 8.34 -10.89
C ASP A 31 -18.94 7.28 -10.63
N PRO A 32 -20.23 7.58 -10.88
CA PRO A 32 -21.32 6.65 -10.65
C PRO A 32 -21.21 5.33 -11.43
N SER A 33 -20.51 5.32 -12.55
CA SER A 33 -20.31 4.12 -13.38
C SER A 33 -19.27 3.15 -12.80
N SER A 34 -18.47 3.59 -11.83
CA SER A 34 -17.39 2.81 -11.19
C SER A 34 -17.81 2.18 -9.85
N ILE A 35 -19.09 2.27 -9.50
CA ILE A 35 -19.61 1.82 -8.22
C ILE A 35 -19.91 0.33 -8.27
N TYR A 36 -19.33 -0.42 -7.33
CA TYR A 36 -19.63 -1.83 -7.13
C TYR A 36 -21.03 -2.01 -6.54
N GLU A 37 -21.58 -3.22 -6.61
CA GLU A 37 -22.90 -3.55 -6.01
C GLU A 37 -22.98 -3.20 -4.52
N THR A 38 -21.84 -3.12 -3.83
CA THR A 38 -21.70 -2.71 -2.43
C THR A 38 -21.88 -1.20 -2.18
N GLY A 39 -22.00 -0.37 -3.23
CA GLY A 39 -22.05 1.09 -3.10
C GLY A 39 -20.69 1.75 -2.88
N GLU A 40 -19.61 1.00 -3.13
CA GLU A 40 -18.23 1.41 -2.92
C GLU A 40 -17.54 1.67 -4.25
N THR A 41 -16.53 2.55 -4.23
CA THR A 41 -15.58 2.74 -5.32
C THR A 41 -14.19 2.48 -4.79
N ILE A 42 -13.40 1.72 -5.53
CA ILE A 42 -12.03 1.37 -5.17
C ILE A 42 -11.09 2.02 -6.17
N SER A 43 -10.14 2.80 -5.67
CA SER A 43 -9.14 3.49 -6.48
C SER A 43 -7.74 3.07 -6.06
N LEU A 44 -6.97 2.50 -6.98
CA LEU A 44 -5.58 2.14 -6.74
C LEU A 44 -4.70 3.39 -6.70
N VAL A 45 -4.05 3.63 -5.55
CA VAL A 45 -3.10 4.74 -5.36
C VAL A 45 -1.73 4.31 -5.83
N TRP A 46 -1.30 3.12 -5.41
CA TRP A 46 0.05 2.64 -5.63
C TRP A 46 0.08 1.12 -5.68
N LYS A 47 0.97 0.57 -6.49
CA LYS A 47 1.19 -0.86 -6.57
C LYS A 47 2.64 -1.16 -6.87
N THR A 48 3.18 -2.12 -6.13
CA THR A 48 4.45 -2.79 -6.37
C THR A 48 4.19 -4.29 -6.47
N GLU A 49 5.26 -5.09 -6.57
CA GLU A 49 5.16 -6.56 -6.56
C GLU A 49 4.71 -7.12 -5.20
N CYS A 50 4.93 -6.36 -4.13
CA CYS A 50 4.78 -6.79 -2.75
C CYS A 50 3.64 -6.06 -2.02
N ILE A 51 3.20 -4.89 -2.51
CA ILE A 51 2.21 -4.05 -1.82
C ILE A 51 1.28 -3.38 -2.84
N ALA A 52 -0.02 -3.39 -2.57
CA ALA A 52 -1.00 -2.55 -3.24
C ALA A 52 -1.71 -1.66 -2.21
N ILE A 53 -1.87 -0.38 -2.54
CA ILE A 53 -2.55 0.59 -1.68
C ILE A 53 -3.74 1.13 -2.45
N SER A 54 -4.92 0.95 -1.89
CA SER A 54 -6.18 1.38 -2.47
C SER A 54 -6.96 2.28 -1.52
N LEU A 55 -7.75 3.15 -2.12
CA LEU A 55 -8.73 3.98 -1.43
C LEU A 55 -10.11 3.45 -1.74
N VAL A 56 -10.87 3.14 -0.69
CA VAL A 56 -12.26 2.75 -0.79
C VAL A 56 -13.12 3.92 -0.31
N ARG A 57 -13.99 4.40 -1.19
CA ARG A 57 -14.92 5.50 -0.91
C ARG A 57 -16.35 5.02 -1.09
N ARG A 58 -17.22 5.36 -0.14
CA ARG A 58 -18.63 4.95 -0.13
C ARG A 58 -19.51 6.12 -0.53
N LEU A 59 -20.46 5.89 -1.45
CA LEU A 59 -21.43 6.92 -1.82
C LEU A 59 -22.31 7.35 -0.64
N THR A 60 -22.68 6.40 0.22
CA THR A 60 -23.55 6.64 1.37
C THR A 60 -22.88 7.50 2.44
N PHE A 61 -21.54 7.56 2.43
CA PHE A 61 -20.73 8.33 3.35
C PHE A 61 -19.57 8.99 2.58
N PRO A 62 -19.83 10.05 1.79
CA PRO A 62 -18.85 10.62 0.87
C PRO A 62 -17.66 11.29 1.60
N ILE A 63 -17.84 11.56 2.90
CA ILE A 63 -16.80 12.11 3.79
C ILE A 63 -15.90 11.00 4.33
N SER A 64 -16.34 9.74 4.31
CA SER A 64 -15.55 8.60 4.77
C SER A 64 -14.62 8.09 3.68
N LEU A 65 -13.38 7.83 4.08
CA LEU A 65 -12.33 7.26 3.24
C LEU A 65 -11.76 6.05 3.98
N SER A 66 -11.82 4.88 3.38
CA SER A 66 -11.10 3.72 3.86
C SER A 66 -9.79 3.59 3.08
N VAL A 67 -8.68 3.48 3.78
CA VAL A 67 -7.40 3.09 3.18
C VAL A 67 -7.24 1.60 3.36
N GLN A 68 -6.92 0.88 2.28
CA GLN A 68 -6.56 -0.53 2.32
C GLN A 68 -5.14 -0.70 1.78
N VAL A 69 -4.34 -1.47 2.51
CA VAL A 69 -2.98 -1.84 2.17
C VAL A 69 -2.93 -3.35 2.11
N GLU A 70 -2.88 -3.88 0.89
CA GLU A 70 -2.69 -5.30 0.63
C GLU A 70 -1.20 -5.59 0.54
N ILE A 71 -0.75 -6.60 1.26
CA ILE A 71 0.64 -7.05 1.26
C ILE A 71 0.69 -8.47 0.72
N PHE A 72 1.42 -8.60 -0.39
CA PHE A 72 1.76 -9.85 -1.01
C PHE A 72 3.09 -10.33 -0.42
N MET A 73 3.10 -11.54 0.12
CA MET A 73 4.37 -12.16 0.50
C MET A 73 5.21 -12.36 -0.76
N PRO A 74 6.53 -12.12 -0.70
CA PRO A 74 7.40 -12.47 -1.80
C PRO A 74 7.43 -13.99 -1.98
N ILE A 75 6.63 -14.49 -2.93
CA ILE A 75 6.58 -15.91 -3.26
C ILE A 75 7.72 -16.18 -4.26
N VAL A 76 8.60 -17.12 -3.92
CA VAL A 76 9.61 -17.62 -4.87
C VAL A 76 8.86 -18.37 -5.98
N PRO A 77 9.10 -18.09 -7.28
CA PRO A 77 8.45 -18.82 -8.36
C PRO A 77 8.66 -20.33 -8.18
N THR A 78 7.57 -21.08 -8.17
CA THR A 78 7.56 -22.53 -7.87
C THR A 78 8.10 -23.43 -8.98
N GLU A 79 8.72 -22.89 -10.03
CA GLU A 79 9.26 -23.70 -11.13
C GLU A 79 10.74 -23.34 -11.39
N ASP A 80 11.62 -24.29 -11.03
CA ASP A 80 12.99 -24.50 -11.52
C ASP A 80 14.14 -23.53 -11.16
N MET A 81 13.99 -22.60 -10.22
CA MET A 81 15.13 -21.74 -9.81
C MET A 81 15.50 -21.93 -8.34
N VAL A 82 16.43 -22.85 -8.07
CA VAL A 82 17.19 -22.95 -6.80
C VAL A 82 18.23 -21.81 -6.72
N THR A 83 17.82 -20.58 -7.02
CA THR A 83 18.54 -19.39 -6.54
C THR A 83 17.95 -19.07 -5.18
N ARG A 84 18.59 -19.55 -4.12
CA ARG A 84 18.26 -19.11 -2.76
C ARG A 84 18.48 -17.60 -2.74
N ASP A 85 17.40 -16.82 -2.77
CA ASP A 85 17.47 -15.40 -2.45
C ASP A 85 17.86 -15.31 -0.98
N THR A 86 19.17 -15.11 -0.74
CA THR A 86 19.71 -15.01 0.61
C THR A 86 19.20 -13.78 1.35
N ASP A 87 18.59 -12.83 0.64
CA ASP A 87 18.04 -11.61 1.20
C ASP A 87 16.53 -11.71 1.52
N LEU A 88 15.88 -12.82 1.14
CA LEU A 88 14.47 -13.07 1.44
C LEU A 88 14.12 -12.86 2.93
N PRO A 89 14.90 -13.35 3.92
CA PRO A 89 14.60 -13.10 5.33
C PRO A 89 14.61 -11.61 5.69
N SER A 90 15.59 -10.84 5.18
CA SER A 90 15.67 -9.39 5.42
C SER A 90 14.45 -8.67 4.83
N LYS A 91 14.06 -9.03 3.61
CA LYS A 91 12.90 -8.45 2.93
C LYS A 91 11.61 -8.74 3.70
N VAL A 92 11.43 -9.97 4.18
CA VAL A 92 10.28 -10.33 5.02
C VAL A 92 10.27 -9.54 6.34
N ILE A 93 11.41 -9.34 6.99
CA ILE A 93 11.50 -8.53 8.22
C ILE A 93 11.03 -7.10 7.95
N ILE A 94 11.51 -6.46 6.89
CA ILE A 94 11.11 -5.10 6.50
C ILE A 94 9.59 -5.01 6.29
N HIS A 95 8.99 -6.02 5.65
CA HIS A 95 7.53 -6.08 5.48
C HIS A 95 6.77 -6.24 6.79
N MET A 96 7.29 -7.05 7.72
CA MET A 96 6.69 -7.23 9.04
C MET A 96 6.81 -5.98 9.91
N GLU A 97 7.93 -5.24 9.81
CA GLU A 97 8.11 -3.95 10.46
C GLU A 97 7.12 -2.91 9.89
N TYR A 98 6.92 -2.91 8.58
CA TYR A 98 5.93 -2.06 7.92
C TYR A 98 4.51 -2.37 8.40
N LEU A 99 4.11 -3.64 8.42
CA LEU A 99 2.83 -4.09 8.97
C LEU A 99 2.63 -3.65 10.42
N ARG A 100 3.68 -3.80 11.23
CA ARG A 100 3.64 -3.35 12.62
C ARG A 100 3.45 -1.84 12.73
N SER A 101 4.08 -1.04 11.86
CA SER A 101 3.86 0.41 11.86
C SER A 101 2.41 0.78 11.55
N LEU A 102 1.75 0.05 10.65
CA LEU A 102 0.32 0.23 10.36
C LEU A 102 -0.55 -0.15 11.56
N LEU A 103 -0.25 -1.26 12.24
CA LEU A 103 -0.92 -1.63 13.50
C LEU A 103 -0.76 -0.54 14.57
N ASP A 104 0.45 -0.02 14.74
CA ASP A 104 0.73 1.05 15.72
C ASP A 104 -0.05 2.33 15.38
N ALA A 105 -0.32 2.57 14.08
CA ALA A 105 -1.22 3.61 13.60
C ALA A 105 -2.71 3.22 13.63
N SER A 106 -3.07 2.15 14.32
CA SER A 106 -4.45 1.66 14.48
C SER A 106 -5.14 1.24 13.19
N PHE A 107 -4.38 0.70 12.23
CA PHE A 107 -4.98 -0.07 11.13
C PHE A 107 -5.38 -1.45 11.66
N ASP A 108 -6.53 -1.93 11.20
CA ASP A 108 -6.99 -3.30 11.44
C ASP A 108 -6.29 -4.23 10.46
N LEU A 109 -5.65 -5.28 10.97
CA LEU A 109 -5.04 -6.32 10.14
C LEU A 109 -5.94 -7.53 10.01
N GLN A 110 -6.13 -7.98 8.77
CA GLN A 110 -6.91 -9.16 8.43
C GLN A 110 -6.10 -10.04 7.49
N VAL A 111 -6.24 -11.35 7.64
CA VAL A 111 -5.74 -12.34 6.67
C VAL A 111 -6.91 -12.68 5.76
N ILE A 112 -6.75 -12.50 4.45
CA ILE A 112 -7.79 -12.76 3.46
C ILE A 112 -7.35 -13.89 2.54
N GLY A 113 -8.26 -14.85 2.32
CA GLY A 113 -8.07 -15.96 1.39
C GLY A 113 -7.12 -17.05 1.89
N GLU A 114 -7.03 -18.11 1.09
CA GLU A 114 -6.16 -19.27 1.38
C GLU A 114 -4.68 -18.96 1.14
N GLU A 115 -4.39 -17.92 0.34
CA GLU A 115 -3.04 -17.44 0.02
C GLU A 115 -2.41 -16.58 1.13
N CYS A 116 -3.10 -16.42 2.28
CA CYS A 116 -2.64 -15.65 3.43
C CYS A 116 -2.28 -14.18 3.09
N LEU A 117 -3.07 -13.54 2.22
CA LEU A 117 -2.93 -12.13 1.91
C LEU A 117 -3.16 -11.30 3.18
N LEU A 118 -2.20 -10.47 3.58
CA LEU A 118 -2.36 -9.57 4.71
C LEU A 118 -2.93 -8.25 4.22
N VAL A 119 -4.06 -7.85 4.77
CA VAL A 119 -4.71 -6.57 4.48
C VAL A 119 -4.76 -5.74 5.75
N ALA A 120 -4.11 -4.57 5.71
CA ALA A 120 -4.28 -3.52 6.71
C ALA A 120 -5.32 -2.52 6.22
N SER A 121 -6.36 -2.28 7.00
CA SER A 121 -7.42 -1.32 6.65
C SER A 121 -7.65 -0.31 7.76
N LYS A 122 -7.97 0.93 7.39
CA LYS A 122 -8.40 1.93 8.36
C LYS A 122 -9.41 2.89 7.73
N ASP A 123 -10.51 3.10 8.45
CA ASP A 123 -11.53 4.09 8.11
C ASP A 123 -11.14 5.46 8.67
N PHE A 124 -11.22 6.47 7.82
CA PHE A 124 -11.01 7.87 8.15
C PHE A 124 -12.30 8.66 7.88
N ARG A 125 -12.63 9.57 8.79
CA ARG A 125 -13.75 10.52 8.63
C ARG A 125 -13.31 11.82 7.96
N GLU A 126 -12.01 11.97 7.71
CA GLU A 126 -11.39 13.13 7.10
C GLU A 126 -10.19 12.64 6.29
N ILE A 127 -9.53 13.55 5.56
CA ILE A 127 -8.27 13.22 4.88
C ILE A 127 -7.24 12.82 5.95
N PRO A 128 -6.54 11.67 5.80
CA PRO A 128 -5.51 11.27 6.75
C PRO A 128 -4.44 12.34 6.93
N SER A 129 -3.86 12.41 8.13
CA SER A 129 -2.78 13.37 8.39
C SER A 129 -1.54 13.08 7.54
N PRO A 130 -0.68 14.07 7.28
CA PRO A 130 0.55 13.86 6.52
C PRO A 130 1.43 12.73 7.07
N GLU A 131 1.47 12.55 8.39
CA GLU A 131 2.23 11.49 9.05
C GLU A 131 1.70 10.09 8.69
N ILE A 132 0.37 9.94 8.60
CA ILE A 132 -0.26 8.70 8.17
C ILE A 132 0.00 8.47 6.68
N ILE A 133 -0.14 9.50 5.84
CA ILE A 133 0.13 9.39 4.40
C ILE A 133 1.60 8.99 4.15
N ASP A 134 2.53 9.56 4.90
CA ASP A 134 3.95 9.22 4.84
C ASP A 134 4.21 7.78 5.30
N MET A 135 3.48 7.31 6.32
CA MET A 135 3.57 5.92 6.78
C MET A 135 3.04 4.93 5.75
N LEU A 136 2.08 5.31 4.92
CA LEU A 136 1.57 4.44 3.85
C LEU A 136 2.59 4.21 2.72
N LEU A 137 3.71 4.92 2.69
CA LEU A 137 4.72 4.68 1.67
C LEU A 137 5.32 3.29 1.86
N PRO A 138 5.23 2.41 0.85
CA PRO A 138 5.75 1.07 0.97
C PRO A 138 7.28 1.10 1.14
N PRO A 139 7.86 0.12 1.85
CA PRO A 139 9.30 -0.10 1.82
C PRO A 139 9.80 -0.36 0.39
N GLU A 140 11.09 -0.13 0.16
CA GLU A 140 11.70 -0.42 -1.15
C GLU A 140 11.71 -1.93 -1.40
N CYS A 141 10.81 -2.40 -2.24
CA CYS A 141 10.81 -3.78 -2.74
C CYS A 141 11.76 -3.87 -3.94
N ASN A 142 13.01 -4.25 -3.72
CA ASN A 142 13.90 -4.70 -4.78
C ASN A 142 13.95 -6.24 -4.73
N PHE A 143 13.01 -6.89 -5.41
CA PHE A 143 13.12 -8.30 -5.77
C PHE A 143 13.72 -8.36 -7.18
N GLN A 144 15.03 -8.13 -7.27
CA GLN A 144 15.81 -8.44 -8.48
C GLN A 144 16.36 -9.85 -8.40
#